data_AF-A0AA35J363-F1
#
_entry.id   AF-A0AA35J363-F1
#
_cell.length_a   1.000
_cell.length_b   1.000
_cell.length_c   1.000
_cell.angle_alpha   90.00
_cell.angle_beta   90.00
_cell.angle_gamma   90.00
#
_symmetry.space_group_name_H-M   'P 1'
#
loop_
_entity.id
_entity.type
_entity.pdbx_description
1 polymer ?
#
loop_
_entity_poly.entity_id
_entity_poly.type
_entity_poly.pdbx_seq_one_letter_code
_entity_poly.pdbx_strand_id
1 'polypeptide(L)'
;MEVFDMKIKYNRTEIPDKLIIPTNTIFTKKRNGIYKARIVCRGDIQTPDTYNVIATESLNHNHIKIFLIANNRNMFMKTLDINHAFLYAKLEEEIYIPHPHDRRCVVKLNKALYGLKQSPKVWNDHLRQYLNSIGLEDNT
;
A
#
# COMPACT_ATOMS: atom_id res chain seq x y z
N MET A 1 13.23 8.64 -3.31
CA MET A 1 12.05 9.12 -2.55
C MET A 1 11.66 8.03 -1.55
N GLU A 2 11.92 8.28 -0.26
CA GLU A 2 11.87 7.28 0.82
C GLU A 2 10.44 7.02 1.33
N VAL A 3 10.20 5.82 1.86
CA VAL A 3 8.89 5.42 2.44
C VAL A 3 8.65 6.13 3.78
N PHE A 4 9.72 6.30 4.56
CA PHE A 4 9.82 7.10 5.78
C PHE A 4 11.29 7.47 5.97
N ASP A 5 11.57 8.60 6.61
CA ASP A 5 12.94 9.05 6.93
C ASP A 5 13.30 8.60 8.35
N MET A 6 14.38 7.85 8.51
CA MET A 6 14.85 7.37 9.83
C MET A 6 15.56 8.46 10.65
N LYS A 7 16.03 9.54 10.02
CA LYS A 7 16.68 10.66 10.70
C LYS A 7 15.66 11.58 11.36
N ILE A 8 14.48 11.72 10.74
CA ILE A 8 13.39 12.52 11.27
C ILE A 8 12.60 11.66 12.27
N LYS A 9 12.84 11.91 13.55
CA LYS A 9 12.20 11.20 14.66
C LYS A 9 11.37 12.16 15.50
N TYR A 10 10.20 11.69 15.91
CA TYR A 10 9.29 12.41 16.80
C TYR A 10 9.21 11.67 18.13
N ASN A 11 9.04 12.39 19.24
CA ASN A 11 8.84 11.74 20.52
C ASN A 11 7.47 11.07 20.53
N ARG A 12 7.41 9.80 20.93
CA ARG A 12 6.17 9.02 20.98
C ARG A 12 5.10 9.72 21.82
N THR A 13 5.47 10.40 22.91
CA THR A 13 4.52 11.05 23.81
C THR A 13 3.85 12.29 23.24
N GLU A 14 4.41 12.87 22.18
CA GLU A 14 3.88 14.07 21.52
C GLU A 14 2.80 13.73 20.48
N ILE A 15 2.75 12.47 20.03
CA ILE A 15 1.87 12.01 18.97
C ILE A 15 0.68 11.26 19.57
N PRO A 16 -0.57 11.56 19.17
CA PRO A 16 -1.73 10.79 19.61
C PRO A 16 -1.58 9.31 19.28
N ASP A 17 -1.78 8.42 20.26
CA ASP A 17 -1.55 6.97 20.11
C ASP A 17 -2.32 6.35 18.93
N LYS A 18 -3.50 6.89 18.61
CA LYS A 18 -4.33 6.44 17.48
C LYS A 18 -3.66 6.60 16.11
N LEU A 19 -2.75 7.58 15.96
CA LEU A 19 -2.01 7.81 14.71
C LEU A 19 -0.76 6.93 14.62
N ILE A 20 -0.39 6.25 15.71
CA ILE A 20 0.79 5.39 15.77
C ILE A 20 0.36 3.96 15.51
N ILE A 21 0.61 3.48 14.29
CA ILE A 21 0.27 2.12 13.89
C ILE A 21 1.44 1.18 14.17
N PRO A 22 1.29 0.17 15.03
CA PRO A 22 2.32 -0.83 15.27
C PRO A 22 2.72 -1.56 13.99
N THR A 23 3.97 -1.99 13.93
CA THR A 23 4.49 -2.81 12.84
C THR A 23 4.72 -4.24 13.29
N ASN A 24 4.69 -5.17 12.34
CA ASN A 24 5.07 -6.56 12.54
C ASN A 24 6.07 -6.97 11.45
N THR A 25 6.97 -7.89 11.76
CA THR A 25 7.89 -8.46 10.77
C THR A 25 7.45 -9.87 10.42
N ILE A 26 7.04 -10.07 9.16
CA ILE A 26 6.65 -11.37 8.63
C ILE A 26 7.87 -12.04 8.01
N PHE A 27 8.24 -13.19 8.54
CA PHE A 27 9.25 -14.06 7.97
C PHE A 27 8.61 -15.17 7.15
N THR A 28 9.15 -15.46 5.98
CA THR A 28 8.66 -16.51 5.08
C THR A 28 9.84 -17.24 4.46
N LYS A 29 9.83 -18.57 4.50
CA LYS A 29 10.71 -19.40 3.68
C LYS A 29 9.94 -19.81 2.42
N LYS A 30 10.41 -19.42 1.25
CA LYS A 30 9.82 -19.81 -0.04
C LYS A 30 10.13 -21.29 -0.32
N ARG A 31 9.35 -21.91 -1.22
CA ARG A 31 9.55 -23.30 -1.67
C ARG A 31 10.95 -23.55 -2.25
N ASN A 32 11.56 -22.54 -2.87
CA ASN A 32 12.93 -22.59 -3.40
C ASN A 32 14.03 -22.35 -2.33
N GLY A 33 13.68 -22.36 -1.05
CA GLY A 33 14.63 -22.20 0.05
C GLY A 33 14.97 -20.75 0.44
N ILE A 34 14.53 -19.75 -0.33
CA ILE A 34 14.82 -18.34 -0.04
C ILE A 34 14.07 -17.86 1.21
N TYR A 35 14.79 -17.24 2.13
CA TYR A 35 14.23 -16.54 3.28
C TYR A 35 13.87 -15.11 2.91
N LYS A 36 12.67 -14.66 3.28
CA LYS A 36 12.18 -13.30 3.05
C LYS A 36 11.62 -12.73 4.34
N ALA A 37 12.01 -11.50 4.67
CA ALA A 37 11.43 -10.71 5.75
C ALA A 37 10.67 -9.52 5.14
N ARG A 38 9.53 -9.15 5.74
CA ARG A 38 8.77 -7.95 5.36
C ARG A 38 8.28 -7.26 6.63
N ILE A 39 8.48 -5.95 6.70
CA ILE A 39 7.82 -5.11 7.70
C ILE A 39 6.44 -4.74 7.15
N VAL A 40 5.41 -4.94 7.97
CA VAL A 40 4.02 -4.59 7.65
C VAL A 40 3.40 -3.81 8.80
N CYS A 41 2.51 -2.89 8.48
CA CYS A 41 1.69 -2.21 9.47
C CYS A 41 0.56 -3.13 9.95
N ARG A 42 0.18 -2.99 11.22
CA ARG A 42 -0.99 -3.65 11.81
C ARG A 42 -2.25 -2.85 11.51
N GLY A 43 -2.70 -2.83 10.25
CA GLY A 43 -3.96 -2.16 9.91
C GLY A 43 -5.21 -2.89 10.40
N ASP A 44 -5.08 -4.14 10.87
CA ASP A 44 -6.14 -4.87 11.56
C ASP A 44 -6.60 -4.15 12.85
N ILE A 45 -5.72 -3.38 13.48
CA ILE A 45 -6.04 -2.58 14.68
C ILE A 45 -6.32 -1.10 14.35
N GLN A 46 -6.29 -0.70 13.07
CA GLN A 46 -6.66 0.65 12.68
C GLN A 46 -8.16 0.88 12.86
N THR A 47 -8.48 2.02 13.47
CA THR A 47 -9.83 2.54 13.64
C THR A 47 -10.23 3.45 12.46
N PRO A 48 -11.53 3.57 12.13
CA PRO A 48 -12.01 4.36 10.99
C PRO A 48 -11.62 5.83 10.96
N ASP A 49 -11.16 6.40 12.08
CA ASP A 49 -10.64 7.77 12.16
C ASP A 49 -9.18 7.91 11.68
N THR A 50 -8.51 6.81 11.36
CA THR A 50 -7.11 6.79 10.88
C THR A 50 -6.98 6.66 9.37
N TYR A 51 -8.10 6.51 8.66
CA TYR A 51 -8.14 6.37 7.22
C TYR A 51 -9.45 6.95 6.66
N ASN A 52 -9.39 7.50 5.46
CA ASN A 52 -10.60 7.96 4.75
C ASN A 52 -11.30 6.78 4.04
N VAL A 53 -12.24 7.07 3.16
CA VAL A 53 -12.99 6.06 2.38
C VAL A 53 -12.03 5.09 1.67
N ILE A 54 -12.01 3.84 2.12
CA ILE A 54 -11.15 2.77 1.58
C ILE A 54 -11.75 2.14 0.31
N ALA A 55 -12.98 2.52 -0.08
CA ALA A 55 -13.70 1.87 -1.17
C ALA A 55 -12.88 1.89 -2.47
N THR A 56 -12.30 0.74 -2.78
CA THR A 56 -11.82 0.36 -4.10
C THR A 56 -12.84 -0.59 -4.67
N GLU A 57 -13.31 -0.32 -5.89
CA GLU A 57 -14.09 -1.32 -6.61
C GLU A 57 -13.23 -2.58 -6.75
N SER A 58 -13.63 -3.65 -6.06
CA SER A 58 -13.01 -4.95 -6.21
C SER A 58 -13.20 -5.44 -7.64
N LEU A 59 -12.43 -6.45 -8.05
CA LEU A 59 -12.51 -7.10 -9.36
C LEU A 59 -13.98 -7.31 -9.79
N ASN A 60 -14.48 -6.40 -10.62
CA ASN A 60 -15.85 -6.44 -11.11
C ASN A 60 -15.95 -7.59 -12.13
N HIS A 61 -17.11 -8.24 -12.23
CA HIS A 61 -17.41 -9.24 -13.27
C HIS A 61 -17.04 -8.75 -14.68
N ASN A 62 -17.02 -7.43 -14.89
CA ASN A 62 -16.57 -6.79 -16.12
C ASN A 62 -15.12 -7.15 -16.51
N HIS A 63 -14.18 -7.27 -15.56
CA HIS A 63 -12.81 -7.65 -15.89
C HIS A 63 -12.71 -9.07 -16.45
N ILE A 64 -13.47 -10.01 -15.89
CA ILE A 64 -13.54 -11.39 -16.39
C ILE A 64 -14.16 -11.41 -17.79
N LYS A 65 -15.21 -10.62 -18.03
CA LYS A 65 -15.82 -10.50 -19.35
C LYS A 65 -14.85 -9.94 -20.39
N ILE A 66 -14.09 -8.91 -20.06
CA ILE A 66 -13.06 -8.34 -20.96
C ILE A 66 -12.02 -9.40 -21.31
N PHE A 67 -11.53 -10.16 -20.32
CA PHE A 67 -10.59 -11.24 -20.55
C PHE A 67 -11.14 -12.32 -21.49
N LEU A 68 -12.39 -12.76 -21.27
CA LEU A 68 -13.06 -13.76 -22.12
C LEU A 68 -13.26 -13.24 -23.56
N ILE A 69 -13.67 -11.98 -23.71
CA ILE A 69 -13.85 -11.34 -25.03
C ILE A 69 -12.50 -11.26 -25.75
N ALA A 70 -11.46 -10.80 -25.06
CA ALA A 70 -10.12 -10.70 -25.62
C ALA A 70 -9.60 -12.07 -26.09
N ASN A 71 -9.78 -13.12 -25.29
CA ASN A 71 -9.42 -14.47 -25.66
C ASN A 71 -10.23 -14.99 -26.88
N ASN A 72 -11.56 -14.81 -26.86
CA ASN A 72 -12.43 -15.22 -27.98
C ASN A 72 -12.12 -14.48 -29.29
N ARG A 73 -11.64 -13.24 -29.20
CA ARG A 73 -11.27 -12.41 -30.36
C ARG A 73 -9.79 -12.48 -30.72
N ASN A 74 -9.03 -13.39 -30.10
CA ASN A 74 -7.59 -13.55 -30.31
C ASN A 74 -6.81 -12.23 -30.15
N MET A 75 -7.24 -11.39 -29.19
CA MET A 75 -6.59 -10.13 -28.85
C MET A 75 -5.34 -10.38 -28.00
N PHE A 76 -4.33 -9.54 -28.18
CA PHE A 76 -3.11 -9.62 -27.40
C PHE A 76 -3.34 -9.12 -25.96
N MET A 77 -2.99 -9.93 -24.97
CA MET A 77 -3.11 -9.59 -23.54
C MET A 77 -1.76 -9.66 -22.85
N LYS A 78 -1.47 -8.65 -22.02
CA LYS A 78 -0.32 -8.63 -21.11
C LYS A 78 -0.78 -8.38 -19.69
N THR A 79 -0.30 -9.20 -18.76
CA THR A 79 -0.46 -9.00 -17.32
C THR A 79 0.82 -8.42 -16.74
N LEU A 80 0.71 -7.51 -15.79
CA LEU A 80 1.84 -6.90 -15.10
C LEU A 80 1.75 -7.19 -13.60
N ASP A 81 2.83 -7.72 -13.03
CA ASP A 81 3.00 -7.83 -11.58
C ASP A 81 4.00 -6.76 -11.12
N ILE A 82 3.51 -5.78 -10.35
CA ILE A 82 4.29 -4.64 -9.91
C ILE A 82 4.87 -4.93 -8.52
N ASN A 83 6.18 -5.15 -8.50
CA ASN A 83 6.92 -5.31 -7.25
C ASN A 83 6.83 -4.04 -6.40
N HIS A 84 6.55 -4.20 -5.10
CA HIS A 84 6.53 -3.10 -4.12
C HIS A 84 5.51 -1.99 -4.42
N ALA A 85 4.44 -2.29 -5.17
CA ALA A 85 3.39 -1.35 -5.59
C ALA A 85 3.04 -0.26 -4.55
N PHE A 86 2.70 -0.65 -3.32
CA PHE A 86 2.29 0.30 -2.28
C PHE A 86 3.38 1.32 -1.90
N LEU A 87 4.67 0.95 -2.01
CA LEU A 87 5.81 1.81 -1.68
C LEU A 87 6.07 2.91 -2.72
N TYR A 88 5.27 2.98 -3.79
CA TYR A 88 5.30 4.07 -4.75
C TYR A 88 4.22 5.12 -4.48
N ALA A 89 3.12 4.73 -3.84
CA ALA A 89 1.98 5.59 -3.63
C ALA A 89 2.14 6.46 -2.37
N LYS A 90 1.97 7.77 -2.55
CA LYS A 90 2.08 8.77 -1.47
C LYS A 90 0.92 8.61 -0.49
N LEU A 91 1.24 8.62 0.80
CA LEU A 91 0.24 8.58 1.85
C LEU A 91 -0.13 10.03 2.22
N GLU A 92 -1.40 10.38 2.09
CA GLU A 92 -1.89 11.72 2.48
C GLU A 92 -2.27 11.77 3.96
N GLU A 93 -2.73 10.66 4.54
CA GLU A 93 -3.00 10.60 5.97
C GLU A 93 -1.72 10.69 6.80
N GLU A 94 -1.82 11.40 7.92
CA GLU A 94 -0.75 11.48 8.91
C GLU A 94 -0.72 10.21 9.76
N ILE A 95 0.18 9.29 9.40
CA ILE A 95 0.40 8.03 10.12
C ILE A 95 1.85 7.92 10.55
N TYR A 96 2.04 7.41 11.76
CA TYR A 96 3.34 7.14 12.34
C TYR A 96 3.52 5.64 12.60
N ILE A 97 4.77 5.18 12.56
CA ILE A 97 5.15 3.83 13.00
C ILE A 97 6.26 3.91 14.05
N PRO A 98 6.39 2.91 14.94
CA PRO A 98 7.51 2.86 15.89
C PRO A 98 8.86 2.91 15.17
N HIS A 99 9.79 3.72 15.68
CA HIS A 99 11.15 3.77 15.13
C HIS A 99 11.85 2.41 15.38
N PRO A 100 12.48 1.80 14.36
CA PRO A 100 12.98 0.42 14.45
C PRO A 100 14.08 0.23 15.51
N HIS A 101 14.83 1.29 15.83
CA HIS A 101 15.94 1.24 16.79
C HIS A 101 15.67 2.00 18.10
N ASP A 102 14.57 2.75 18.20
CA ASP A 102 14.29 3.60 19.37
C ASP A 102 12.80 3.58 19.69
N ARG A 103 12.42 2.83 20.71
CA ARG A 103 11.00 2.66 21.09
C ARG A 103 10.35 3.93 21.65
N ARG A 104 11.15 4.93 22.04
CA ARG A 104 10.65 6.21 22.53
C ARG A 104 10.31 7.16 21.40
N CYS A 105 10.70 6.81 20.17
CA CYS A 105 10.45 7.62 18.99
C CYS A 105 9.54 6.91 17.99
N VAL A 106 8.93 7.74 17.15
CA VAL A 106 8.15 7.30 15.99
C VAL A 106 8.65 8.02 14.73
N VAL A 107 8.41 7.41 13.58
CA VAL A 107 8.69 7.99 12.25
C VAL A 107 7.39 8.15 11.48
N LYS A 108 7.30 9.23 10.71
CA LYS A 108 6.15 9.51 9.85
C LYS A 108 6.24 8.71 8.56
N LEU A 109 5.14 8.09 8.15
CA LEU A 109 5.04 7.44 6.84
C LEU A 109 4.76 8.49 5.77
N ASN A 110 5.59 8.50 4.73
CA ASN A 110 5.40 9.33 3.54
C ASN A 110 4.66 8.57 2.43
N LYS A 111 4.69 7.23 2.48
CA LYS A 111 4.12 6.34 1.47
C LYS A 111 3.36 5.18 2.11
N ALA A 112 2.45 4.60 1.33
CA ALA A 112 1.65 3.48 1.80
C ALA A 112 2.52 2.25 2.10
N LEU A 113 2.32 1.66 3.28
CA LEU A 113 2.96 0.41 3.68
C LEU A 113 1.97 -0.75 3.61
N TYR A 114 2.48 -1.95 3.33
CA TYR A 114 1.70 -3.17 3.46
C TYR A 114 1.02 -3.27 4.81
N GLY A 115 -0.25 -3.67 4.81
CA GLY A 115 -1.02 -3.88 6.02
C GLY A 115 -1.82 -2.66 6.49
N LEU A 116 -1.54 -1.44 6.02
CA LEU A 116 -2.48 -0.32 6.23
C LEU A 116 -3.78 -0.56 5.47
N LYS A 117 -4.91 -0.16 6.05
CA LYS A 117 -6.22 -0.35 5.43
C LYS A 117 -6.40 0.45 4.13
N GLN A 118 -5.87 1.67 4.06
CA GLN A 118 -5.96 2.51 2.86
C GLN A 118 -4.95 2.17 1.75
N SER A 119 -3.94 1.31 2.00
CA SER A 119 -2.88 1.04 1.02
C SER A 119 -3.38 0.61 -0.36
N PRO A 120 -4.39 -0.28 -0.49
CA PRO A 120 -4.92 -0.66 -1.79
C PRO A 120 -5.54 0.53 -2.55
N LYS A 121 -6.27 1.41 -1.85
CA LYS A 121 -6.91 2.60 -2.42
C LYS A 121 -5.88 3.61 -2.90
N VAL A 122 -4.93 3.93 -2.03
CA VAL A 122 -3.83 4.88 -2.31
C VAL A 122 -3.01 4.41 -3.51
N TRP A 123 -2.75 3.11 -3.62
CA TRP A 123 -2.12 2.53 -4.79
C TRP A 123 -2.97 2.60 -6.06
N ASN A 124 -4.27 2.28 -5.96
CA ASN A 124 -5.17 2.36 -7.12
C ASN A 124 -5.23 3.78 -7.68
N ASP A 125 -5.33 4.79 -6.82
CA ASP A 125 -5.35 6.19 -7.25
C ASP A 125 -4.03 6.61 -7.90
N HIS A 126 -2.89 6.19 -7.32
CA HIS A 126 -1.57 6.43 -7.89
C HIS A 126 -1.42 5.80 -9.27
N LEU A 127 -1.84 4.55 -9.43
CA LEU A 127 -1.79 3.84 -10.70
C LEU A 127 -2.71 4.51 -11.74
N ARG A 128 -3.94 4.85 -11.35
CA ARG A 128 -4.90 5.57 -12.19
C ARG A 128 -4.33 6.89 -12.71
N GLN A 129 -3.76 7.70 -11.82
CA GLN A 129 -3.13 8.98 -12.20
C GLN A 129 -1.99 8.75 -13.21
N TYR A 130 -1.16 7.74 -13.00
CA TYR A 130 -0.10 7.40 -13.92
C TYR A 130 -0.64 6.93 -15.28
N LEU A 131 -1.63 6.04 -15.31
CA LEU A 131 -2.25 5.54 -16.54
C LEU A 131 -2.91 6.66 -17.34
N ASN A 132 -3.66 7.54 -16.68
CA ASN A 132 -4.24 8.74 -17.31
C ASN A 132 -3.14 9.63 -17.91
N SER A 133 -2.00 9.80 -17.24
CA SER A 133 -0.90 10.63 -17.74
C SER A 133 -0.25 10.09 -19.03
N ILE A 134 -0.41 8.80 -19.32
CA ILE A 134 0.06 8.16 -20.56
C ILE A 134 -1.07 7.89 -21.56
N GLY A 135 -2.25 8.50 -21.35
CA GLY A 135 -3.40 8.41 -22.25
C GLY A 135 -4.23 7.12 -22.11
N LEU A 136 -4.04 6.37 -21.02
CA LEU A 136 -4.86 5.20 -20.69
C LEU A 136 -5.91 5.62 -19.65
N GLU A 137 -7.02 6.14 -20.16
CA GLU A 137 -8.12 6.64 -19.32
C GLU A 137 -8.97 5.50 -18.76
N ASP A 138 -9.43 5.66 -17.52
CA ASP A 138 -10.42 4.76 -16.94
C ASP A 138 -11.77 4.93 -17.63
N ASN A 139 -12.41 3.81 -17.96
CA ASN A 139 -13.82 3.75 -18.36
C ASN A 139 -14.72 3.92 -17.12
N THR A 140 -14.74 5.11 -16.51
CA THR A 140 -15.75 5.49 -15.50
C THR A 140 -16.92 6.22 -16.14
#